data_AF-W7SWG8-F1
#
_entry.id   AF-W7SWG8-F1
#
_cell.length_a   1.000
_cell.length_b   1.000
_cell.length_c   1.000
_cell.angle_alpha   90.00
_cell.angle_beta   90.00
_cell.angle_gamma   90.00
#
_symmetry.space_group_name_H-M   'P 1'
#
loop_
_entity.id
_entity.type
_entity.pdbx_description
1 polymer ?
#
loop_
_entity_poly.entity_id
_entity_poly.type
_entity_poly.pdbx_seq_one_letter_code
_entity_poly.pdbx_strand_id
1 'polypeptide(L)'
;MAEPTHEFHLLHVTQSWPAPDFDDPMYDAIKADPPEGCEPDDFGGLFGLRCLRSAPTLLDAVAEVCHEVRTAHGLLMTDLGIEKLWEWSPDGRDGFGATIVGQLLLMASSRGQQLGYDIEDLVRFIRTAAAAK
;
A
#
# COMPACT_ATOMS: atom_id res chain seq x y z
N MET A 1 14.95 -22.60 6.37
CA MET A 1 15.13 -21.44 7.28
C MET A 1 13.76 -20.81 7.45
N ALA A 2 13.36 -20.39 8.65
CA ALA A 2 12.11 -19.66 8.80
C ALA A 2 12.22 -18.30 8.11
N GLU A 3 11.16 -17.86 7.43
CA GLU A 3 11.14 -16.54 6.78
C GLU A 3 11.10 -15.42 7.82
N PRO A 4 11.77 -14.28 7.57
CA PRO A 4 11.74 -13.15 8.49
C PRO A 4 10.32 -12.58 8.60
N THR A 5 9.99 -12.06 9.78
CA THR A 5 8.71 -11.39 10.05
C THR A 5 8.87 -9.89 9.92
N HIS A 6 7.92 -9.24 9.25
CA HIS A 6 7.90 -7.81 8.94
C HIS A 6 6.68 -7.15 9.55
N GLU A 7 6.88 -6.02 10.21
CA GLU A 7 5.82 -5.16 10.74
C GLU A 7 5.66 -3.93 9.83
N PHE A 8 4.43 -3.62 9.43
CA PHE A 8 4.13 -2.46 8.58
C PHE A 8 2.67 -2.03 8.70
N HIS A 9 2.38 -0.81 8.25
CA HIS A 9 1.02 -0.28 8.13
C HIS A 9 0.61 -0.19 6.66
N LEU A 10 -0.67 -0.38 6.37
CA LEU A 10 -1.26 -0.10 5.07
C LEU A 10 -2.51 0.73 5.25
N LEU A 11 -2.59 1.87 4.57
CA LEU A 11 -3.73 2.79 4.66
C LEU A 11 -4.46 2.84 3.31
N HIS A 12 -5.79 2.94 3.37
CA HIS A 12 -6.62 3.20 2.21
C HIS A 12 -6.82 4.71 2.08
N VAL A 13 -6.00 5.34 1.24
CA VAL A 13 -6.04 6.78 1.02
C VAL A 13 -6.60 7.07 -0.37
N THR A 14 -7.72 7.77 -0.41
CA THR A 14 -8.46 8.07 -1.65
C THR A 14 -8.19 9.50 -2.13
N GLN A 15 -8.50 9.76 -3.39
CA GLN A 15 -8.49 11.12 -3.95
C GLN A 15 -9.80 11.89 -3.66
N SER A 16 -10.79 11.24 -3.06
CA SER A 16 -12.06 11.88 -2.68
C SER A 16 -11.89 12.75 -1.44
N TRP A 17 -12.53 13.92 -1.47
CA TRP A 17 -12.64 14.80 -0.31
C TRP A 17 -14.11 15.13 0.01
N PRO A 18 -14.57 14.96 1.27
CA PRO A 18 -13.82 14.35 2.37
C PRO A 18 -13.48 12.88 2.09
N ALA A 19 -12.36 12.42 2.61
CA ALA A 19 -12.01 10.99 2.52
C ALA A 19 -13.01 10.16 3.36
N PRO A 20 -13.31 8.91 2.97
CA PRO A 20 -14.08 8.01 3.81
C PRO A 20 -13.39 7.86 5.18
N ASP A 21 -14.16 8.01 6.25
CA ASP A 21 -13.64 7.84 7.60
C ASP A 21 -13.50 6.35 7.96
N PHE A 22 -12.84 6.05 9.07
CA PHE A 22 -12.65 4.68 9.54
C PHE A 22 -13.97 3.89 9.61
N ASP A 23 -15.09 4.52 9.96
CA ASP A 23 -16.40 3.88 10.19
C ASP A 23 -17.28 3.83 8.94
N ASP A 24 -16.76 4.21 7.77
CA ASP A 24 -17.50 4.09 6.52
C ASP A 24 -17.89 2.61 6.28
N PRO A 25 -19.18 2.33 5.95
CA PRO A 25 -19.66 0.96 5.72
C PRO A 25 -18.89 0.19 4.64
N MET A 26 -18.16 0.88 3.75
CA MET A 26 -17.28 0.21 2.79
C MET A 26 -16.19 -0.64 3.45
N TYR A 27 -15.84 -0.36 4.71
CA TYR A 27 -14.83 -1.09 5.47
C TYR A 27 -15.38 -2.24 6.31
N ASP A 28 -16.70 -2.39 6.41
CA ASP A 28 -17.32 -3.42 7.27
C ASP A 28 -16.83 -4.83 6.92
N ALA A 29 -16.71 -5.13 5.62
CA ALA A 29 -16.29 -6.45 5.15
C ALA A 29 -14.84 -6.79 5.54
N ILE A 30 -13.91 -5.85 5.39
CA ILE A 30 -12.50 -6.07 5.75
C ILE A 30 -12.27 -5.98 7.26
N LYS A 31 -13.09 -5.22 8.00
CA LYS A 31 -13.07 -5.23 9.46
C LYS A 31 -13.53 -6.57 10.03
N ALA A 32 -14.50 -7.22 9.39
CA ALA A 32 -15.03 -8.50 9.81
C ALA A 32 -14.12 -9.69 9.47
N ASP A 33 -13.38 -9.59 8.36
CA ASP A 33 -12.50 -10.65 7.84
C ASP A 33 -11.20 -10.05 7.28
N PRO A 34 -10.29 -9.54 8.15
CA PRO A 34 -9.04 -8.95 7.69
C PRO A 34 -8.05 -10.01 7.19
N PRO A 35 -7.08 -9.64 6.33
CA PRO A 35 -5.99 -10.52 5.94
C PRO A 35 -5.28 -11.14 7.14
N GLU A 36 -4.80 -12.38 7.00
CA GLU A 36 -4.09 -13.07 8.08
C GLU A 36 -2.88 -12.25 8.54
N GLY A 37 -2.73 -12.09 9.86
CA GLY A 37 -1.66 -11.29 10.46
C GLY A 37 -1.87 -9.78 10.37
N CYS A 38 -3.04 -9.32 9.92
CA CYS A 38 -3.40 -7.91 9.87
C CYS A 38 -4.61 -7.59 10.75
N GLU A 39 -4.60 -6.43 11.40
CA GLU A 39 -5.68 -5.92 12.22
C GLU A 39 -6.11 -4.54 11.71
N PRO A 40 -7.43 -4.28 11.55
CA PRO A 40 -7.94 -2.94 11.24
C PRO A 40 -7.58 -1.92 12.32
N ASP A 41 -7.19 -0.72 11.90
CA ASP A 41 -6.85 0.36 12.80
C ASP A 41 -7.24 1.75 12.24
N ASP A 42 -7.44 2.69 13.16
CA ASP A 42 -7.80 4.08 12.86
C ASP A 42 -6.54 4.98 12.90
N PHE A 43 -6.11 5.43 11.72
CA PHE A 43 -4.96 6.30 11.54
C PHE A 43 -5.38 7.76 11.42
N GLY A 44 -5.94 8.31 12.49
CA GLY A 44 -6.35 9.72 12.54
C GLY A 44 -7.57 10.02 11.66
N GLY A 45 -8.53 9.10 11.63
CA GLY A 45 -9.74 9.11 10.83
C GLY A 45 -9.65 8.30 9.55
N LEU A 46 -8.45 7.84 9.16
CA LEU A 46 -8.25 7.03 7.96
C LEU A 46 -8.27 5.54 8.30
N PHE A 47 -8.95 4.76 7.46
CA PHE A 47 -8.89 3.31 7.54
C PHE A 47 -7.50 2.78 7.15
N GLY A 48 -6.94 1.92 8.00
CA GLY A 48 -5.77 1.14 7.65
C GLY A 48 -5.71 -0.21 8.35
N LEU A 49 -4.62 -0.92 8.09
CA LEU A 49 -4.27 -2.21 8.67
C LEU A 49 -2.90 -2.08 9.33
N ARG A 50 -2.76 -2.60 10.55
CA ARG A 50 -1.47 -2.95 11.15
C ARG A 50 -1.19 -4.41 10.86
N CYS A 51 -0.07 -4.71 10.22
CA CYS A 51 0.25 -6.05 9.75
C CYS A 51 1.57 -6.56 10.33
N LEU A 52 1.60 -7.86 10.63
CA LEU A 52 2.76 -8.64 11.00
C LEU A 52 2.80 -9.90 10.11
N ARG A 53 3.67 -9.91 9.09
CA ARG A 53 3.71 -10.96 8.06
C ARG A 53 5.10 -11.58 7.91
N SER A 54 5.15 -12.89 7.76
CA SER A 54 6.37 -13.58 7.35
C SER A 54 6.46 -13.62 5.83
N ALA A 55 7.60 -13.20 5.28
CA ALA A 55 7.90 -13.25 3.85
C ALA A 55 9.41 -13.10 3.62
N PRO A 56 9.94 -13.43 2.43
CA PRO A 56 11.36 -13.23 2.10
C PRO A 56 11.83 -11.78 2.27
N THR A 57 10.99 -10.81 1.90
CA THR A 57 11.27 -9.38 2.05
C THR A 57 10.04 -8.59 2.52
N LEU A 58 10.26 -7.37 3.03
CA LEU A 58 9.18 -6.45 3.38
C LEU A 58 8.30 -6.14 2.16
N LEU A 59 8.90 -5.95 0.97
CA LEU A 59 8.14 -5.65 -0.25
C LEU A 59 7.26 -6.83 -0.66
N ASP A 60 7.73 -8.07 -0.52
CA ASP A 60 6.90 -9.25 -0.78
C ASP A 60 5.70 -9.29 0.20
N ALA A 61 5.94 -9.10 1.49
CA ALA A 61 4.88 -9.07 2.51
C ALA A 61 3.82 -7.99 2.23
N VAL A 62 4.26 -6.77 1.90
CA VAL A 62 3.36 -5.66 1.58
C VAL A 62 2.56 -5.95 0.31
N ALA A 63 3.22 -6.43 -0.74
CA ALA A 63 2.57 -6.67 -2.04
C ALA A 63 1.51 -7.77 -1.95
N GLU A 64 1.77 -8.84 -1.20
CA GLU A 64 0.82 -9.91 -0.95
C GLU A 64 -0.42 -9.41 -0.20
N VAL A 65 -0.25 -8.65 0.88
CA VAL A 65 -1.40 -8.09 1.62
C VAL A 65 -2.21 -7.13 0.74
N CYS A 66 -1.55 -6.27 -0.05
CA CYS A 66 -2.25 -5.42 -1.02
C CYS A 66 -3.08 -6.24 -2.01
N HIS A 67 -2.54 -7.34 -2.52
CA HIS A 67 -3.23 -8.24 -3.44
C HIS A 67 -4.40 -8.97 -2.78
N GLU A 68 -4.23 -9.47 -1.56
CA GLU A 68 -5.27 -10.12 -0.76
C GLU A 68 -6.44 -9.16 -0.53
N VAL A 69 -6.15 -7.94 -0.04
CA VAL A 69 -7.15 -6.90 0.20
C VAL A 69 -7.90 -6.54 -1.08
N ARG A 70 -7.17 -6.38 -2.18
CA ARG A 70 -7.77 -6.02 -3.46
C ARG A 70 -8.67 -7.13 -3.99
N THR A 71 -8.27 -8.39 -3.84
CA THR A 71 -9.01 -9.54 -4.37
C THR A 71 -10.23 -9.88 -3.51
N ALA A 72 -10.11 -9.79 -2.19
CA ALA A 72 -11.17 -10.15 -1.25
C ALA A 72 -12.18 -9.01 -1.02
N HIS A 73 -11.72 -7.76 -0.95
CA HIS A 73 -12.54 -6.62 -0.53
C HIS A 73 -12.64 -5.52 -1.60
N GLY A 74 -11.92 -5.61 -2.71
CA GLY A 74 -11.96 -4.62 -3.78
C GLY A 74 -11.29 -3.28 -3.45
N LEU A 75 -10.63 -3.19 -2.29
CA LEU A 75 -9.95 -1.98 -1.82
C LEU A 75 -8.52 -1.90 -2.38
N LEU A 76 -8.06 -0.70 -2.73
CA LEU A 76 -6.68 -0.47 -3.15
C LEU A 76 -5.94 0.22 -2.01
N MET A 77 -5.04 -0.49 -1.33
CA MET A 77 -4.17 0.15 -0.34
C MET A 77 -3.12 0.99 -1.08
N THR A 78 -2.99 2.27 -0.71
CA THR A 78 -2.21 3.25 -1.47
C THR A 78 -1.07 3.87 -0.67
N ASP A 79 -0.98 3.57 0.62
CA ASP A 79 -0.11 4.30 1.54
C ASP A 79 0.42 3.38 2.66
N LEU A 80 1.69 3.58 3.05
CA LEU A 80 2.36 2.84 4.14
C LEU A 80 2.43 3.67 5.44
N GLY A 81 1.60 4.70 5.58
CA GLY A 81 1.66 5.71 6.64
C GLY A 81 2.56 6.91 6.31
N ILE A 82 2.82 7.17 5.02
CA ILE A 82 3.64 8.28 4.51
C ILE A 82 2.70 9.36 3.97
N GLU A 83 2.44 10.39 4.78
CA GLU A 83 1.43 11.42 4.50
C GLU A 83 1.55 12.13 3.12
N LYS A 84 0.40 12.64 2.65
CA LYS A 84 0.19 13.62 1.55
C LYS A 84 0.19 13.11 0.10
N LEU A 85 -0.01 11.81 -0.14
CA LEU A 85 -0.03 11.27 -1.50
C LEU A 85 -1.14 11.83 -2.42
N TRP A 86 -2.32 12.18 -1.87
CA TRP A 86 -3.46 12.67 -2.66
C TRP A 86 -3.31 14.12 -3.13
N GLU A 87 -2.60 14.96 -2.37
CA GLU A 87 -2.29 16.36 -2.75
C GLU A 87 -1.43 16.44 -4.03
N TRP A 88 -0.83 15.31 -4.41
CA TRP A 88 0.15 15.20 -5.47
C TRP A 88 -0.41 14.66 -6.78
N SER A 89 -1.71 14.39 -6.89
CA SER A 89 -2.30 13.73 -8.08
C SER A 89 -3.39 14.48 -8.87
N PRO A 90 -3.72 15.78 -8.65
CA PRO A 90 -4.93 16.37 -9.24
C PRO A 90 -4.81 16.75 -10.73
N ASP A 91 -3.60 16.85 -11.29
CA ASP A 91 -3.32 17.52 -12.56
C ASP A 91 -2.96 16.59 -13.73
N GLY A 92 -3.19 15.29 -13.58
CA GLY A 92 -3.15 14.31 -14.66
C GLY A 92 -1.73 13.93 -15.13
N ARG A 93 -1.64 13.40 -16.36
CA ARG A 93 -0.43 12.72 -16.88
C ARG A 93 0.73 13.64 -17.26
N ASP A 94 0.45 14.93 -17.46
CA ASP A 94 1.44 15.92 -17.90
C ASP A 94 1.67 17.02 -16.85
N GLY A 95 1.07 16.86 -15.67
CA GLY A 95 1.14 17.81 -14.56
C GLY A 95 2.30 17.58 -13.60
N PHE A 96 2.33 18.39 -12.54
CA PHE A 96 3.21 18.23 -11.39
C PHE A 96 3.06 16.85 -10.74
N GLY A 97 1.85 16.27 -10.70
CA GLY A 97 1.64 14.94 -10.16
C GLY A 97 2.35 13.84 -10.94
N ALA A 98 2.41 13.93 -12.27
CA ALA A 98 3.21 13.02 -13.08
C ALA A 98 4.72 13.18 -12.80
N THR A 99 5.17 14.40 -12.52
CA THR A 99 6.58 14.66 -12.10
C THR A 99 6.88 13.99 -10.76
N ILE A 100 5.93 13.99 -9.82
CA ILE A 100 6.06 13.31 -8.53
C ILE A 100 6.13 11.80 -8.73
N VAL A 101 5.29 11.21 -9.58
CA VAL A 101 5.38 9.77 -9.92
C VAL A 101 6.78 9.43 -10.46
N GLY A 102 7.30 10.24 -11.40
CA GLY A 102 8.67 10.07 -11.92
C GLY A 102 9.73 10.14 -10.82
N GLN A 103 9.62 11.12 -9.92
CA GLN A 103 10.54 11.27 -8.79
C GLN A 103 10.49 10.08 -7.83
N LEU A 104 9.30 9.57 -7.49
CA LEU A 104 9.12 8.41 -6.61
C LEU A 104 9.75 7.15 -7.22
N LEU A 105 9.58 6.94 -8.52
CA LEU A 105 10.22 5.81 -9.22
C LEU A 105 11.75 5.92 -9.22
N LEU A 106 12.30 7.12 -9.46
CA LEU A 106 13.75 7.36 -9.39
C LEU A 106 14.29 7.10 -7.99
N MET A 107 13.62 7.61 -6.96
CA MET A 107 14.00 7.39 -5.56
C MET A 107 13.90 5.91 -5.17
N ALA A 108 12.82 5.22 -5.57
CA ALA A 108 12.65 3.80 -5.32
C ALA A 108 13.76 2.97 -5.98
N SER A 109 14.11 3.25 -7.25
CA SER A 109 15.19 2.55 -7.95
C SER A 109 16.57 2.77 -7.30
N SER A 110 16.88 4.01 -6.92
CA SER A 110 18.19 4.36 -6.34
C SER A 110 18.33 3.82 -4.92
N ARG A 111 17.30 3.97 -4.09
CA ARG A 111 17.31 3.50 -2.70
C ARG A 111 17.14 1.99 -2.61
N GLY A 112 16.33 1.39 -3.48
CA GLY A 112 16.11 -0.06 -3.55
C GLY A 112 17.43 -0.79 -3.72
N GLN A 113 18.26 -0.36 -4.68
CA GLN A 113 19.59 -0.93 -4.90
C GLN A 113 20.51 -0.81 -3.67
N GLN A 114 20.47 0.32 -2.96
CA GLN A 114 21.25 0.52 -1.73
C GLN A 114 20.80 -0.40 -0.58
N LEU A 115 19.53 -0.83 -0.59
CA LEU A 115 18.94 -1.74 0.39
C LEU A 115 18.99 -3.21 -0.05
N GLY A 116 19.56 -3.50 -1.23
CA GLY A 116 19.72 -4.86 -1.75
C GLY A 116 18.54 -5.37 -2.60
N TYR A 117 17.57 -4.52 -2.94
CA TYR A 117 16.53 -4.84 -3.93
C TYR A 117 17.05 -4.62 -5.35
N ASP A 118 16.77 -5.56 -6.25
CA ASP A 118 17.00 -5.35 -7.67
C ASP A 118 15.77 -4.72 -8.36
N ILE A 119 15.90 -4.41 -9.65
CA ILE A 119 14.79 -3.82 -10.43
C ILE A 119 13.63 -4.81 -10.60
N GLU A 120 13.91 -6.12 -10.68
CA GLU A 120 12.88 -7.14 -10.82
C GLU A 120 12.06 -7.30 -9.54
N ASP A 121 12.65 -7.11 -8.37
CA ASP A 121 11.94 -7.04 -7.09
C ASP A 121 10.95 -5.87 -7.08
N LEU A 122 11.36 -4.69 -7.54
CA LEU A 122 10.48 -3.52 -7.63
C LEU A 122 9.36 -3.73 -8.64
N VAL A 123 9.65 -4.33 -9.80
CA VAL A 123 8.65 -4.65 -10.81
C VAL A 123 7.67 -5.71 -10.30
N ARG A 124 8.16 -6.72 -9.58
CA ARG A 124 7.33 -7.76 -8.94
C ARG A 124 6.40 -7.14 -7.92
N PHE A 125 6.90 -6.26 -7.06
CA PHE A 125 6.08 -5.50 -6.11
C PHE A 125 4.93 -4.79 -6.81
N ILE A 126 5.22 -4.00 -7.85
CA ILE A 126 4.20 -3.24 -8.59
C ILE A 126 3.16 -4.18 -9.21
N ARG A 127 3.61 -5.27 -9.85
CA ARG A 127 2.71 -6.24 -10.50
C ARG A 127 1.79 -6.91 -9.49
N THR A 128 2.31 -7.33 -8.34
CA THR A 128 1.52 -8.03 -7.32
C THR A 128 0.59 -7.06 -6.59
N ALA A 129 1.12 -5.94 -6.07
CA ALA A 129 0.35 -4.99 -5.28
C ALA A 129 -0.78 -4.30 -6.08
N ALA A 130 -0.55 -4.03 -7.38
CA ALA A 130 -1.53 -3.39 -8.25
C ALA A 130 -2.44 -4.39 -8.99
N ALA A 131 -2.20 -5.71 -8.88
CA ALA A 131 -3.04 -6.71 -9.52
C ALA A 131 -4.45 -6.67 -8.95
N ALA A 132 -5.42 -6.30 -9.78
CA ALA A 132 -6.81 -6.60 -9.58
C ALA A 132 -7.17 -7.85 -10.41
N LYS A 133 -8.21 -8.55 -9.97
CA LYS A 133 -8.80 -9.68 -10.71
C LYS A 133 -9.30 -9.26 -12.10
#